data_AF-A0A2E5L8S0-F1
#
_entry.id   AF-A0A2E5L8S0-F1
#
_cell.length_a   1.000
_cell.length_b   1.000
_cell.length_c   1.000
_cell.angle_alpha   90.00
_cell.angle_beta   90.00
_cell.angle_gamma   90.00
#
_symmetry.space_group_name_H-M   'P 1'
#
loop_
_entity.id
_entity.type
_entity.pdbx_description
1 polymer ?
#
loop_
_entity_poly.entity_id
_entity_poly.type
_entity_poly.pdbx_seq_one_letter_code
_entity_poly.pdbx_strand_id
1 'polypeptide(L)'
;MGFTWNAKEIQFLDDPNFIDRLGHYVHGNQSNDYKFSMDVMGYKAMYYTSEFEALVKSESSISALKNEIQQVCRGMFAREGKEAWEVSFKAEALIRNELDPVTNMPIGEVAYATDLVYSNTVLYSIHENANSLFAEWAHSRGLIEQTDQLEAIFADQSTQYAATPIEEPVLKRA
;
A
#
# COMPACT_ATOMS: atom_id res chain seq x y z
N MET A 1 9.44 -9.08 18.24
CA MET A 1 8.20 -8.36 17.85
C MET A 1 8.63 -7.16 17.01
N GLY A 2 7.90 -6.83 15.95
CA GLY A 2 8.22 -5.68 15.09
C GLY A 2 7.12 -4.63 15.14
N PHE A 3 7.37 -3.50 14.48
CA PHE A 3 6.50 -2.34 14.37
C PHE A 3 5.94 -2.27 12.95
N THR A 4 4.71 -1.79 12.85
CA THR A 4 3.95 -1.78 11.60
C THR A 4 3.21 -0.46 11.47
N TRP A 5 3.28 0.16 10.30
CA TRP A 5 2.58 1.39 9.98
C TRP A 5 1.77 1.22 8.70
N ASN A 6 0.59 1.85 8.65
CA ASN A 6 -0.29 1.85 7.49
C ASN A 6 -0.55 3.29 6.99
N ALA A 7 -1.42 3.42 5.98
CA ALA A 7 -1.82 4.70 5.39
C ALA A 7 -2.29 5.77 6.39
N LYS A 8 -2.87 5.40 7.54
CA LYS A 8 -3.27 6.37 8.57
C LYS A 8 -2.09 7.01 9.29
N GLU A 9 -0.98 6.29 9.38
CA GLU A 9 0.25 6.73 10.06
C GLU A 9 1.24 7.35 9.07
N ILE A 10 1.24 6.87 7.82
CA ILE A 10 2.13 7.32 6.76
C ILE A 10 1.30 7.49 5.49
N GLN A 11 0.81 8.72 5.25
CA GLN A 11 -0.20 9.00 4.21
C GLN A 11 0.24 8.60 2.80
N PHE A 12 1.51 8.78 2.44
CA PHE A 12 1.98 8.44 1.08
C PHE A 12 2.00 6.92 0.81
N LEU A 13 1.79 6.06 1.81
CA LEU A 13 1.56 4.63 1.58
C LEU A 13 0.22 4.36 0.87
N ASP A 14 -0.72 5.31 0.91
CA ASP A 14 -2.00 5.23 0.21
C ASP A 14 -1.93 5.72 -1.25
N ASP A 15 -0.83 6.37 -1.66
CA ASP A 15 -0.64 6.83 -3.05
C ASP A 15 -0.26 5.64 -3.95
N PRO A 16 -1.11 5.23 -4.91
CA PRO A 16 -0.79 4.14 -5.83
C PRO A 16 0.46 4.44 -6.66
N ASN A 17 0.68 5.70 -7.02
CA ASN A 17 1.84 6.10 -7.81
C ASN A 17 3.14 6.00 -7.00
N PHE A 18 3.08 6.14 -5.67
CA PHE A 18 4.24 5.93 -4.82
C PHE A 18 4.71 4.47 -4.90
N ILE A 19 3.79 3.51 -4.86
CA ILE A 19 4.11 2.08 -4.94
C ILE A 19 4.74 1.73 -6.29
N ASP A 20 4.25 2.29 -7.39
CA ASP A 20 4.88 2.13 -8.71
C ASP A 20 6.30 2.72 -8.74
N ARG A 21 6.48 3.96 -8.27
CA ARG A 21 7.80 4.62 -8.21
C ARG A 21 8.78 3.84 -7.33
N LEU A 22 8.32 3.38 -6.16
CA LEU A 22 9.10 2.56 -5.23
C LEU A 22 9.49 1.23 -5.89
N GLY A 23 8.55 0.59 -6.58
CA GLY A 23 8.80 -0.65 -7.31
C GLY A 23 9.88 -0.45 -8.37
N HIS A 24 9.75 0.56 -9.24
CA HIS A 24 10.76 0.88 -10.24
C HIS A 24 12.14 1.14 -9.63
N TYR A 25 12.20 1.89 -8.52
CA TYR A 25 13.45 2.16 -7.83
C TYR A 25 14.09 0.88 -7.29
N VAL A 26 13.33 0.05 -6.58
CA VAL A 26 13.80 -1.21 -5.98
C VAL A 26 14.26 -2.18 -7.07
N HIS A 27 13.49 -2.32 -8.15
CA HIS A 27 13.87 -3.12 -9.31
C HIS A 27 15.19 -2.67 -9.93
N GLY A 28 15.42 -1.37 -10.06
CA GLY A 28 16.67 -0.81 -10.58
C GLY A 28 17.87 -0.97 -9.64
N ASN A 29 17.65 -1.34 -8.36
CA ASN A 29 18.68 -1.36 -7.32
C ASN A 29 18.79 -2.71 -6.58
N GLN A 30 18.36 -3.82 -7.17
CA GLN A 30 18.36 -5.12 -6.50
C GLN A 30 19.75 -5.59 -5.99
N SER A 31 20.83 -5.10 -6.60
CA SER A 31 22.21 -5.38 -6.14
C SER A 31 22.65 -4.57 -4.91
N ASN A 32 21.85 -3.60 -4.47
CA ASN A 32 22.19 -2.63 -3.43
C ASN A 32 21.34 -2.88 -2.16
N ASP A 33 21.30 -4.14 -1.71
CA ASP A 33 20.54 -4.60 -0.54
C ASP A 33 19.01 -4.47 -0.66
N TYR A 34 18.49 -4.19 -1.86
CA TYR A 34 17.05 -4.14 -2.11
C TYR A 34 16.52 -5.45 -2.68
N LYS A 35 15.32 -5.82 -2.29
CA LYS A 35 14.65 -7.02 -2.77
C LYS A 35 13.20 -6.73 -3.12
N PHE A 36 12.74 -7.31 -4.23
CA PHE A 36 11.34 -7.36 -4.60
C PHE A 36 10.90 -8.82 -4.71
N SER A 37 9.74 -9.13 -4.14
CA SER A 37 9.05 -10.39 -4.36
C SER A 37 7.56 -10.16 -4.52
N MET A 38 6.93 -10.90 -5.43
CA MET A 38 5.50 -10.83 -5.67
C MET A 38 4.96 -12.21 -5.97
N ASP A 39 3.99 -12.63 -5.16
CA ASP A 39 3.31 -13.91 -5.29
C ASP A 39 1.91 -13.71 -5.88
N VAL A 40 1.53 -14.60 -6.81
CA VAL A 40 0.20 -14.61 -7.42
C VAL A 40 -0.78 -15.30 -6.48
N MET A 41 -1.86 -14.60 -6.14
CA MET A 41 -2.88 -15.01 -5.17
C MET A 41 -4.26 -15.10 -5.82
N GLY A 42 -4.38 -15.99 -6.81
CA GLY A 42 -5.67 -16.38 -7.40
C GLY A 42 -6.36 -15.32 -8.27
N TYR A 43 -7.57 -15.67 -8.72
CA TYR A 43 -8.40 -14.87 -9.61
C TYR A 43 -9.80 -14.71 -9.02
N LYS A 44 -10.41 -13.55 -9.23
CA LYS A 44 -11.79 -13.25 -8.87
C LYS A 44 -12.54 -12.81 -10.12
N ALA A 45 -13.63 -13.51 -10.46
CA ALA A 45 -14.50 -13.12 -11.57
C ALA A 45 -15.60 -12.18 -11.09
N MET A 46 -15.86 -11.11 -11.85
CA MET A 46 -17.04 -10.28 -11.71
C MET A 46 -18.06 -10.68 -12.78
N TYR A 47 -19.26 -11.04 -12.32
CA TYR A 47 -20.38 -11.42 -13.15
C TYR A 47 -21.40 -10.28 -13.16
N TYR A 48 -21.87 -9.89 -14.34
CA TYR A 48 -22.95 -8.92 -14.48
C TYR A 48 -24.30 -9.63 -14.41
N THR A 49 -25.30 -8.98 -13.81
CA THR A 49 -26.66 -9.52 -13.81
C THR A 49 -27.34 -9.29 -15.16
N SER A 50 -28.31 -10.12 -15.49
CA SER A 50 -29.09 -10.01 -16.73
C SER A 50 -29.82 -8.67 -16.85
N GLU A 51 -30.26 -8.11 -15.73
CA GLU A 51 -30.92 -6.80 -15.68
C GLU A 51 -29.96 -5.67 -16.05
N PHE A 52 -28.73 -5.71 -15.51
CA PHE A 52 -27.70 -4.75 -15.83
C PHE A 52 -27.25 -4.86 -17.30
N GLU A 53 -27.09 -6.08 -17.80
CA GLU A 53 -26.74 -6.30 -19.20
C GLU A 53 -27.82 -5.80 -20.16
N ALA A 54 -29.10 -5.99 -19.84
CA ALA A 54 -30.22 -5.46 -20.63
C ALA A 54 -30.23 -3.93 -20.66
N LEU A 55 -29.94 -3.29 -19.53
CA LEU A 55 -29.82 -1.83 -19.43
C LEU A 55 -28.70 -1.30 -20.34
N VAL A 56 -27.50 -1.89 -20.25
CA VAL A 56 -26.36 -1.47 -21.08
C VAL A 56 -26.65 -1.70 -22.57
N LYS A 57 -27.31 -2.80 -22.93
CA LYS A 57 -27.74 -3.09 -24.31
C LYS A 57 -28.76 -2.08 -24.84
N SER A 58 -29.61 -1.51 -23.97
CA SER A 58 -30.58 -0.49 -24.39
C SER A 58 -29.95 0.88 -24.63
N GLU A 59 -28.83 1.17 -23.97
CA GLU A 59 -28.16 2.48 -24.00
C GLU A 59 -26.91 2.50 -24.89
N SER A 60 -26.48 1.34 -25.41
CA SER A 60 -25.25 1.20 -26.21
C SER A 60 -25.42 0.20 -27.35
N SER A 61 -24.44 0.16 -28.27
CA SER A 61 -24.36 -0.85 -29.33
C SER A 61 -23.62 -2.13 -28.90
N ILE A 62 -23.41 -2.34 -27.60
CA ILE A 62 -22.70 -3.51 -27.08
C ILE A 62 -23.60 -4.74 -27.17
N SER A 63 -23.15 -5.78 -27.87
CA SER A 63 -23.93 -7.02 -28.08
C SER A 63 -23.90 -7.97 -26.89
N ALA A 64 -22.84 -7.94 -26.07
CA ALA A 64 -22.68 -8.73 -24.84
C ALA A 64 -21.65 -8.07 -23.92
N LEU A 65 -21.90 -8.09 -22.61
CA LEU A 65 -20.90 -7.70 -21.61
C LEU A 65 -19.92 -8.85 -21.40
N LYS A 66 -18.62 -8.56 -21.42
CA LYS A 66 -17.60 -9.54 -21.08
C LYS A 66 -17.39 -9.53 -19.57
N ASN A 67 -17.42 -10.70 -18.93
CA ASN A 67 -17.04 -10.82 -17.53
C ASN A 67 -15.61 -10.33 -17.35
N GLU A 68 -15.39 -9.59 -16.27
CA GLU A 68 -14.07 -9.07 -15.92
C GLU A 68 -13.44 -9.95 -14.85
N ILE A 69 -12.15 -10.22 -14.98
CA ILE A 69 -11.41 -11.00 -14.01
C ILE A 69 -10.44 -10.06 -13.30
N GLN A 70 -10.40 -10.12 -11.98
CA GLN A 70 -9.37 -9.46 -11.17
C GLN A 70 -8.34 -10.51 -10.75
N GLN A 71 -7.08 -10.32 -11.14
CA GLN A 71 -5.96 -11.05 -10.54
C GLN A 71 -5.54 -10.34 -9.27
N VAL A 72 -5.39 -11.10 -8.19
CA VAL A 72 -4.88 -10.57 -6.94
C VAL A 72 -3.44 -11.05 -6.75
N CYS A 73 -2.54 -10.11 -6.49
CA CYS A 73 -1.13 -10.37 -6.19
C CYS A 73 -0.79 -9.74 -4.83
N ARG A 74 0.11 -10.38 -4.09
CA ARG A 74 0.72 -9.77 -2.91
C ARG A 74 2.18 -9.53 -3.22
N GLY A 75 2.61 -8.29 -3.04
CA GLY A 75 3.99 -7.88 -3.26
C GLY A 75 4.63 -7.38 -1.98
N MET A 76 5.94 -7.48 -1.92
CA MET A 76 6.75 -6.82 -0.91
C MET A 76 8.04 -6.26 -1.50
N PHE A 77 8.43 -5.10 -0.98
CA PHE A 77 9.73 -4.47 -1.20
C PHE A 77 10.48 -4.45 0.11
N ALA A 78 11.70 -4.97 0.14
CA ALA A 78 12.53 -4.95 1.33
C ALA A 78 13.86 -4.25 1.06
N ARG A 79 14.40 -3.62 2.10
CA ARG A 79 15.79 -3.16 2.15
C ARG A 79 16.49 -3.83 3.32
N GLU A 80 17.56 -4.55 3.05
CA GLU A 80 18.40 -5.17 4.08
C GLU A 80 19.39 -4.14 4.69
N GLY A 81 19.83 -4.38 5.93
CA GLY A 81 20.82 -3.53 6.62
C GLY A 81 20.31 -2.86 7.90
N LYS A 82 21.00 -1.79 8.34
CA LYS A 82 20.77 -1.14 9.65
C LYS A 82 19.37 -0.53 9.79
N GLU A 83 18.81 -0.03 8.68
CA GLU A 83 17.50 0.61 8.65
C GLU A 83 16.37 -0.36 8.26
N ALA A 84 16.63 -1.68 8.29
CA ALA A 84 15.83 -2.69 7.61
C ALA A 84 14.32 -2.47 7.71
N TRP A 85 13.67 -2.39 6.56
CA TRP A 85 12.23 -2.23 6.44
C TRP A 85 11.70 -3.06 5.29
N GLU A 86 10.42 -3.40 5.41
CA GLU A 86 9.64 -4.11 4.40
C GLU A 86 8.36 -3.34 4.14
N VAL A 87 8.08 -3.01 2.88
CA VAL A 87 6.79 -2.49 2.44
C VAL A 87 6.03 -3.64 1.78
N SER A 88 4.96 -4.07 2.40
CA SER A 88 4.04 -5.08 1.87
C SER A 88 2.81 -4.41 1.26
N PHE A 89 2.27 -4.95 0.16
CA PHE A 89 1.09 -4.42 -0.51
C PHE A 89 0.28 -5.53 -1.21
N LYS A 90 -0.98 -5.22 -1.52
CA LYS A 90 -1.84 -6.02 -2.39
C LYS A 90 -2.05 -5.26 -3.69
N ALA A 91 -1.74 -5.90 -4.82
CA ALA A 91 -2.03 -5.39 -6.14
C ALA A 91 -3.19 -6.18 -6.76
N GLU A 92 -4.15 -5.48 -7.34
CA GLU A 92 -5.24 -6.07 -8.11
C GLU A 92 -5.09 -5.62 -9.56
N ALA A 93 -5.03 -6.57 -10.49
CA ALA A 93 -4.95 -6.27 -11.92
C ALA A 93 -6.26 -6.67 -12.59
N LEU A 94 -6.87 -5.74 -13.32
CA LEU A 94 -8.02 -6.05 -14.17
C LEU A 94 -7.57 -6.78 -15.43
N ILE A 95 -8.21 -7.91 -15.72
CA ILE A 95 -7.90 -8.81 -16.82
C ILE A 95 -9.16 -8.99 -17.68
N ARG A 96 -9.00 -8.79 -18.99
CA ARG A 96 -10.08 -8.90 -20.00
C ARG A 96 -10.01 -10.24 -20.74
N ASN A 97 -9.88 -11.33 -19.99
CA ASN A 97 -9.84 -12.67 -20.55
C ASN A 97 -11.23 -13.31 -20.54
N GLU A 98 -11.45 -14.18 -21.51
CA GLU A 98 -12.54 -15.15 -21.43
C GLU A 98 -12.24 -16.14 -20.29
N LEU A 99 -13.30 -16.55 -19.57
CA LEU A 99 -13.21 -17.53 -18.50
C LEU A 99 -13.56 -18.92 -19.03
N ASP A 100 -12.79 -19.92 -18.59
CA ASP A 100 -13.18 -21.31 -18.75
C ASP A 100 -14.40 -21.60 -17.87
N PRO A 101 -15.54 -22.03 -18.44
CA PRO A 101 -16.78 -22.27 -17.69
C PRO A 101 -16.68 -23.43 -16.68
N VAL A 102 -15.66 -24.30 -16.79
CA VAL A 102 -15.45 -25.43 -15.88
C VAL A 102 -14.54 -25.03 -14.71
N THR A 103 -13.46 -24.30 -14.98
CA THR A 103 -12.43 -23.97 -13.98
C THR A 103 -12.54 -22.56 -13.41
N ASN A 104 -13.31 -21.68 -14.05
CA ASN A 104 -13.38 -20.23 -13.77
C ASN A 104 -12.00 -19.54 -13.80
N MET A 105 -11.10 -20.04 -14.64
CA MET A 105 -9.76 -19.47 -14.85
C MET A 105 -9.68 -18.74 -16.19
N PRO A 106 -8.83 -17.71 -16.34
CA PRO A 106 -8.56 -17.06 -17.63
C PRO A 106 -8.10 -18.07 -18.70
N ILE A 107 -8.68 -18.00 -19.90
CA ILE A 107 -8.23 -18.76 -21.07
C ILE A 107 -7.15 -17.96 -21.82
N GLY A 108 -6.07 -18.63 -22.21
CA GLY A 108 -5.01 -18.05 -23.06
C GLY A 108 -4.05 -17.11 -22.32
N GLU A 109 -3.35 -16.26 -23.08
CA GLU A 109 -2.48 -15.23 -22.51
C GLU A 109 -3.30 -14.12 -21.83
N VAL A 110 -2.83 -13.64 -20.69
CA VAL A 110 -3.51 -12.63 -19.88
C VAL A 110 -3.44 -11.25 -20.55
N ALA A 111 -4.60 -10.74 -20.97
CA ALA A 111 -4.74 -9.41 -21.52
C ALA A 111 -5.09 -8.42 -20.40
N TYR A 112 -4.08 -7.67 -19.95
CA TYR A 112 -4.24 -6.66 -18.90
C TYR A 112 -4.99 -5.43 -19.41
N ALA A 113 -5.98 -4.98 -18.63
CA ALA A 113 -6.69 -3.74 -18.84
C ALA A 113 -6.09 -2.63 -18.00
N THR A 114 -4.79 -2.36 -18.20
CA THR A 114 -4.03 -1.15 -17.76
C THR A 114 -4.04 -0.69 -16.30
N ASP A 115 -4.92 -1.19 -15.42
CA ASP A 115 -5.13 -0.59 -14.12
C ASP A 115 -4.72 -1.59 -13.02
N LEU A 116 -3.54 -1.33 -12.44
CA LEU A 116 -3.13 -1.93 -11.18
C LEU A 116 -3.73 -1.09 -10.05
N VAL A 117 -4.52 -1.73 -9.20
CA VAL A 117 -5.06 -1.12 -7.98
C VAL A 117 -4.25 -1.62 -6.80
N TYR A 118 -3.54 -0.71 -6.13
CA TYR A 118 -2.80 -1.02 -4.92
C TYR A 118 -3.67 -0.80 -3.68
N SER A 119 -3.55 -1.69 -2.70
CA SER A 119 -4.27 -1.60 -1.43
C SER A 119 -3.51 -2.32 -0.32
N ASN A 120 -3.94 -2.11 0.93
CA ASN A 120 -3.34 -2.73 2.13
C ASN A 120 -1.82 -2.53 2.20
N THR A 121 -1.34 -1.36 1.78
CA THR A 121 0.07 -1.01 1.88
C THR A 121 0.44 -0.85 3.34
N VAL A 122 1.49 -1.54 3.75
CA VAL A 122 1.98 -1.59 5.12
C VAL A 122 3.49 -1.51 5.12
N LEU A 123 4.05 -0.63 5.95
CA LEU A 123 5.48 -0.61 6.28
C LEU A 123 5.70 -1.43 7.56
N TYR A 124 6.66 -2.35 7.54
CA TYR A 124 7.07 -3.16 8.66
C TYR A 124 8.57 -2.98 8.93
N SER A 125 8.95 -2.93 10.21
CA SER A 125 10.35 -2.99 10.63
C SER A 125 10.49 -3.56 12.03
N ILE A 126 11.69 -4.04 12.38
CA ILE A 126 12.04 -4.38 13.76
C ILE A 126 12.46 -3.16 14.60
N HIS A 127 12.62 -1.99 13.98
CA HIS A 127 13.04 -0.74 14.63
C HIS A 127 11.89 0.26 14.71
N GLU A 128 11.64 0.81 15.90
CA GLU A 128 10.53 1.75 16.16
C GLU A 128 10.63 3.04 15.34
N ASN A 129 11.84 3.50 15.02
CA ASN A 129 12.06 4.74 14.28
C ASN A 129 12.12 4.55 12.75
N ALA A 130 11.90 3.33 12.25
CA ALA A 130 12.06 3.00 10.83
C ALA A 130 11.08 3.74 9.92
N ASN A 131 9.90 4.12 10.41
CA ASN A 131 8.95 4.94 9.65
C ASN A 131 9.52 6.29 9.23
N SER A 132 10.18 6.97 10.16
CA SER A 132 10.77 8.30 9.93
C SER A 132 11.96 8.18 8.99
N LEU A 133 12.81 7.17 9.22
CA LEU A 133 13.99 6.89 8.39
C LEU A 133 13.59 6.44 6.98
N PHE A 134 12.48 5.71 6.85
CA PHE A 134 11.90 5.34 5.55
C PHE A 134 11.35 6.57 4.82
N ALA A 135 10.64 7.46 5.50
CA ALA A 135 10.09 8.68 4.91
C ALA A 135 11.20 9.61 4.41
N GLU A 136 12.22 9.87 5.24
CA GLU A 136 13.41 10.63 4.85
C GLU A 136 14.14 10.00 3.67
N TRP A 137 14.29 8.68 3.68
CA TRP A 137 14.88 7.96 2.57
C TRP A 137 14.06 8.12 1.30
N ALA A 138 12.74 7.91 1.35
CA ALA A 138 11.85 8.03 0.19
C ALA A 138 11.90 9.45 -0.40
N HIS A 139 11.93 10.46 0.46
CA HIS A 139 12.10 11.85 0.07
C HIS A 139 13.47 12.09 -0.59
N SER A 140 14.57 11.61 0.01
CA SER A 140 15.93 11.75 -0.54
C SER A 140 16.12 11.10 -1.91
N ARG A 141 15.25 10.13 -2.26
CA ARG A 141 15.23 9.45 -3.56
C ARG A 141 14.21 10.02 -4.54
N GLY A 142 13.50 11.09 -4.16
CA GLY A 142 12.46 11.72 -4.99
C GLY A 142 11.24 10.83 -5.22
N LEU A 143 10.98 9.87 -4.33
CA LEU A 143 9.80 8.98 -4.43
C LEU A 143 8.53 9.65 -3.91
N ILE A 144 8.69 10.62 -3.00
CA ILE A 144 7.63 11.46 -2.44
C ILE A 144 8.07 12.93 -2.49
N GLU A 145 7.12 13.85 -2.64
CA GLU A 145 7.36 15.29 -2.49
C GLU A 145 7.44 15.65 -1.00
N GLN A 146 7.96 16.85 -0.66
CA GLN A 146 8.11 17.31 0.72
C GLN A 146 6.81 17.12 1.51
N THR A 147 6.82 16.19 2.47
CA THR A 147 5.79 16.08 3.49
C THR A 147 5.99 17.20 4.51
N ASP A 148 5.44 18.38 4.23
CA ASP A 148 5.26 19.45 5.24
C ASP A 148 4.22 19.07 6.32
N GLN A 149 3.98 17.78 6.57
CA GLN A 149 2.99 17.26 7.53
C GLN A 149 3.49 16.14 8.44
N LEU A 150 4.77 15.74 8.39
CA LEU A 150 5.28 14.68 9.28
C LEU A 150 5.85 15.17 10.62
N GLU A 151 6.14 16.46 10.78
CA GLU A 151 6.58 17.00 12.09
C GLU A 151 5.43 17.42 13.02
N ALA A 152 4.23 17.68 12.48
CA ALA A 152 3.10 18.16 13.28
C ALA A 152 2.42 17.06 14.14
N ILE A 153 2.60 15.78 13.78
CA ILE A 153 1.99 14.66 14.53
C ILE A 153 2.89 14.16 15.67
N PHE A 154 4.22 14.30 15.55
CA PHE A 154 5.15 13.90 16.62
C PHE A 154 5.47 15.02 17.62
N ALA A 155 5.25 16.30 17.26
CA ALA A 155 5.41 17.41 18.20
C ALA A 155 4.31 17.44 19.28
N ASP A 156 3.08 17.03 18.95
CA ASP A 156 1.92 17.22 19.85
C ASP A 156 1.78 16.15 20.95
N GLN A 157 2.53 15.03 20.88
CA GLN A 157 2.57 14.05 21.96
C GLN A 157 3.65 14.34 23.02
N SER A 158 4.55 15.29 22.77
CA SER A 158 5.59 15.68 23.74
C SER A 158 5.11 16.72 24.76
N THR A 159 3.99 17.39 24.50
CA THR A 159 3.46 18.48 25.34
C THR A 159 2.40 18.05 26.35
N GLN A 160 1.86 16.83 26.30
CA GLN A 160 0.84 16.36 27.26
C GLN A 160 1.41 15.67 28.52
N TYR A 161 2.73 15.46 28.62
CA TYR A 161 3.38 14.93 29.82
C TYR A 161 4.48 15.85 30.38
N ALA A 162 4.31 17.17 30.23
CA ALA A 162 5.01 18.10 31.12
C ALA A 162 4.43 17.92 32.52
N ALA A 163 5.19 17.23 33.37
CA ALA A 163 4.87 16.96 34.76
C ALA A 163 4.28 18.20 35.47
N THR A 164 3.06 18.06 35.98
CA THR A 164 2.54 18.99 36.98
C THR A 164 3.52 19.01 38.15
N PRO A 165 4.07 20.17 38.55
CA PRO A 165 4.88 20.24 39.76
C PRO A 165 4.00 19.83 40.93
N ILE A 166 4.43 18.81 41.68
CA ILE A 166 3.85 18.50 42.97
C ILE A 166 4.29 19.64 43.90
N GLU A 167 3.34 20.51 44.31
CA GLU A 167 3.60 21.48 45.37
C GLU A 167 3.91 20.73 46.66
N GLU A 168 5.12 20.91 47.19
CA GLU A 168 5.48 20.44 48.53
C GLU A 168 4.66 21.21 49.59
N PRO A 169 4.01 20.52 50.55
CA PRO A 169 3.33 21.21 51.63
C PRO A 169 4.34 21.92 52.55
N VAL A 170 4.20 23.25 52.63
CA VAL A 170 4.94 24.10 53.57
C VAL A 170 4.64 23.69 55.01
N LEU A 171 5.59 22.97 55.62
CA LEU A 171 5.64 22.79 57.08
C LEU A 171 5.95 24.14 57.73
N LYS A 172 4.91 24.83 58.21
CA LYS A 172 5.07 25.97 59.12
C LYS A 172 5.70 25.46 60.43
N ARG A 173 6.96 25.82 60.67
CA ARG A 173 7.53 25.87 62.01
C ARG A 173 7.17 27.21 62.64
N ALA A 174 6.29 27.17 63.64
CA ALA A 174 6.19 28.14 64.73
C ALA A 174 5.53 27.45 65.92
#